data_AF-A0A2G4SKU4-F1
#
_entry.id   AF-A0A2G4SKU4-F1
#
_cell.length_a   1.000
_cell.length_b   1.000
_cell.length_c   1.000
_cell.angle_alpha   90.00
_cell.angle_beta   90.00
_cell.angle_gamma   90.00
#
_symmetry.space_group_name_H-M   'P 1'
#
loop_
_entity.id
_entity.type
_entity.pdbx_description
1 polymer ?
#
loop_
_entity_poly.entity_id
_entity_poly.type
_entity_poly.pdbx_seq_one_letter_code
_entity_poly.pdbx_strand_id
1 'polypeptide(L)'
;MVVNEDTNMVIDNTAEKQLSPDEALIREKQEWVKRFRLKFCVRDEFEITKNMIYPDGTLNQDYFRPPKGPREEARKWTEVEKTLLIEGIEKYGIGHFGEISKELLPKWSTNDLRVKCIRLIGRQNLQLYRDWKGNAEDIAREYESNKAIGLKYGTWKQGVLIYDDDGKVEKELIEYHKNKQK
;
A
#
# COMPACT_ATOMS: atom_id res chain seq x y z
N MET A 1 -44.17 9.15 -35.78
CA MET A 1 -44.56 10.04 -36.90
C MET A 1 -46.05 9.90 -37.08
N VAL A 2 -46.81 10.91 -36.70
CA VAL A 2 -48.22 11.04 -37.08
C VAL A 2 -48.33 12.42 -37.70
N VAL A 3 -48.72 12.45 -38.98
CA VAL A 3 -48.86 13.67 -39.77
C VAL A 3 -50.33 14.10 -39.63
N ASN A 4 -50.57 15.33 -39.19
CA ASN A 4 -51.86 16.00 -39.32
C ASN A 4 -51.69 17.04 -40.43
N GLU A 5 -52.51 16.97 -41.48
CA GLU A 5 -52.26 17.64 -42.77
C GLU A 5 -52.62 19.13 -42.83
N ASP A 6 -53.14 19.76 -41.78
CA ASP A 6 -53.76 21.10 -41.94
C ASP A 6 -53.17 22.25 -41.11
N THR A 7 -51.98 22.11 -40.52
CA THR A 7 -51.27 23.27 -39.94
C THR A 7 -49.76 23.09 -40.04
N ASN A 8 -49.13 23.90 -40.89
CA ASN A 8 -47.68 23.98 -41.00
C ASN A 8 -47.10 24.77 -39.80
N MET A 9 -47.29 24.24 -38.59
CA MET A 9 -46.64 24.70 -37.36
C MET A 9 -45.77 23.58 -36.84
N VAL A 10 -44.44 23.77 -36.96
CA VAL A 10 -43.48 23.01 -36.18
C VAL A 10 -43.67 23.43 -34.72
N ILE A 11 -44.35 22.61 -33.93
CA ILE A 11 -44.37 22.76 -32.48
C ILE A 11 -43.00 22.29 -31.99
N ASP A 12 -42.09 23.23 -31.85
CA ASP A 12 -40.81 23.03 -31.18
C ASP A 12 -41.10 22.76 -29.69
N ASN A 13 -41.10 21.48 -29.32
CA ASN A 13 -41.31 21.02 -27.95
C ASN A 13 -40.03 21.12 -27.09
N THR A 14 -39.18 22.13 -27.33
CA THR A 14 -38.15 22.52 -26.36
C THR A 14 -38.74 23.51 -25.34
N ALA A 15 -39.76 23.06 -24.60
CA ALA A 15 -40.09 23.71 -23.34
C ALA A 15 -38.91 23.47 -22.38
N GLU A 16 -38.01 24.45 -22.27
CA GLU A 16 -36.99 24.49 -21.23
C GLU A 16 -37.69 24.32 -19.89
N LYS A 17 -37.54 23.13 -19.29
CA LYS A 17 -38.07 22.87 -17.95
C LYS A 17 -37.46 23.90 -17.01
N GLN A 18 -38.28 24.82 -16.49
CA GLN A 18 -37.86 25.75 -15.46
C GLN A 18 -37.40 24.94 -14.25
N LEU A 19 -36.10 24.94 -14.01
CA LEU A 19 -35.48 24.30 -12.86
C LEU A 19 -35.84 25.11 -11.61
N SER A 20 -36.05 24.42 -10.50
CA SER A 20 -36.12 25.12 -9.22
C SER A 20 -34.80 25.83 -8.92
N PRO A 21 -34.79 26.87 -8.07
CA PRO A 21 -33.55 27.54 -7.66
C PRO A 21 -32.48 26.56 -7.14
N ASP A 22 -32.88 25.53 -6.41
CA ASP A 22 -31.99 24.51 -5.87
C ASP A 22 -31.42 23.59 -6.94
N GLU A 23 -32.24 23.17 -7.91
CA GLU A 23 -31.79 22.34 -9.04
C GLU A 23 -30.81 23.13 -9.94
N ALA A 24 -31.06 24.42 -10.14
CA ALA A 24 -30.17 25.30 -10.89
C ALA A 24 -28.80 25.46 -10.19
N LEU A 25 -28.78 25.64 -8.88
CA LEU A 25 -27.56 25.72 -8.07
C LEU A 25 -26.75 24.41 -8.11
N ILE A 26 -27.43 23.27 -7.98
CA ILE A 26 -26.77 21.95 -8.07
C ILE A 26 -26.16 21.76 -9.46
N ARG A 27 -26.88 22.12 -10.51
CA ARG A 27 -26.39 22.05 -11.90
C ARG A 27 -25.16 22.92 -12.09
N GLU A 28 -25.19 24.17 -11.62
CA GLU A 28 -24.05 25.07 -11.71
C GLU A 28 -22.81 24.50 -11.01
N LYS A 29 -22.99 23.96 -9.80
CA LYS A 29 -21.92 23.29 -9.06
C LYS A 29 -21.36 22.08 -9.81
N GLN A 30 -22.22 21.25 -10.41
CA GLN A 30 -21.78 20.10 -11.20
C GLN A 30 -20.97 20.53 -12.43
N GLU A 31 -21.42 21.56 -13.14
CA GLU A 31 -20.70 22.11 -14.29
C GLU A 31 -19.35 22.73 -13.88
N TRP A 32 -19.29 23.41 -12.73
CA TRP A 32 -18.03 23.89 -12.18
C TRP A 32 -17.06 22.75 -11.87
N VAL A 33 -17.54 21.66 -11.26
CA VAL A 33 -16.73 20.47 -10.96
C VAL A 33 -16.20 19.81 -12.24
N LYS A 34 -17.03 19.68 -13.28
CA LYS A 34 -16.61 19.11 -14.59
C LYS A 34 -15.49 19.94 -15.21
N ARG A 35 -15.63 21.28 -15.25
CA ARG A 35 -14.59 22.19 -15.75
C ARG A 35 -13.30 22.07 -14.96
N PHE A 36 -13.40 21.96 -13.64
CA PHE A 36 -12.23 21.82 -12.77
C PHE A 36 -11.45 20.53 -13.07
N ARG A 37 -12.16 19.39 -13.23
CA ARG A 37 -11.53 18.11 -13.58
C ARG A 37 -10.82 18.16 -14.92
N LEU A 38 -11.46 18.72 -15.95
CA LEU A 38 -10.85 18.87 -17.27
C LEU A 38 -9.56 19.71 -17.20
N LYS A 39 -9.56 20.78 -16.40
CA LYS A 39 -8.40 21.68 -16.30
C LYS A 39 -7.23 21.10 -15.50
N PHE A 40 -7.50 20.32 -14.45
CA PHE A 40 -6.47 19.95 -13.47
C PHE A 40 -6.14 18.46 -13.42
N CYS A 41 -7.05 17.59 -13.85
CA CYS A 41 -6.87 16.14 -13.81
C CYS A 41 -6.38 15.56 -15.13
N VAL A 42 -6.73 16.17 -16.27
CA VAL A 42 -6.26 15.75 -17.60
C VAL A 42 -5.04 16.57 -17.98
N ARG A 43 -3.95 15.89 -18.33
CA ARG A 43 -2.66 16.50 -18.67
C ARG A 43 -2.17 15.90 -19.98
N ASP A 44 -1.89 16.75 -20.97
CA ASP A 44 -1.50 16.33 -22.31
C ASP A 44 -0.17 15.55 -22.31
N GLU A 45 0.72 15.86 -21.37
CA GLU A 45 1.99 15.18 -21.20
C GLU A 45 1.86 13.77 -20.59
N PHE A 46 0.70 13.41 -20.03
CA PHE A 46 0.46 12.10 -19.40
C PHE A 46 -0.80 11.45 -19.97
N GLU A 47 -0.65 10.67 -21.04
CA GLU A 47 -1.77 10.01 -21.73
C GLU A 47 -2.67 9.18 -20.79
N ILE A 48 -2.08 8.57 -19.75
CA ILE A 48 -2.83 7.79 -18.76
C ILE A 48 -3.92 8.60 -18.03
N THR A 49 -3.74 9.91 -17.89
CA THR A 49 -4.69 10.80 -17.20
C THR A 49 -6.00 10.96 -17.98
N LYS A 50 -5.98 10.78 -19.30
CA LYS A 50 -7.18 10.80 -20.15
C LYS A 50 -8.12 9.62 -19.89
N ASN A 51 -7.64 8.57 -19.23
CA ASN A 51 -8.48 7.44 -18.82
C ASN A 51 -9.28 7.71 -17.53
N MET A 52 -8.92 8.76 -16.78
CA MET A 52 -9.53 9.09 -15.48
C MET A 52 -10.81 9.92 -15.62
N ILE A 53 -10.83 10.87 -16.56
CA ILE A 53 -11.91 11.83 -16.78
C ILE A 53 -12.37 11.71 -18.24
N TYR A 54 -13.68 11.58 -18.47
CA TYR A 54 -14.23 11.59 -19.82
C TYR A 54 -14.19 13.00 -20.45
N PRO A 55 -14.28 13.12 -21.78
CA PRO A 55 -14.25 14.42 -22.46
C PRO A 55 -15.34 15.42 -21.99
N ASP A 56 -16.44 14.93 -21.41
CA ASP A 56 -17.52 15.75 -20.85
C ASP A 56 -17.26 16.23 -19.40
N GLY A 57 -16.07 15.93 -18.86
CA GLY A 57 -15.66 16.27 -17.50
C GLY A 57 -16.23 15.35 -16.40
N THR A 58 -16.94 14.29 -16.78
CA THR A 58 -17.41 13.28 -15.83
C THR A 58 -16.29 12.30 -15.45
N LEU A 59 -16.39 11.72 -14.24
CA LEU A 59 -15.38 10.81 -13.71
C LEU A 59 -15.58 9.41 -14.29
N ASN A 60 -14.52 8.79 -14.80
CA ASN A 60 -14.55 7.38 -15.13
C ASN A 60 -14.49 6.55 -13.85
N GLN A 61 -15.66 6.19 -13.31
CA GLN A 61 -15.76 5.41 -12.06
C GLN A 61 -15.06 4.04 -12.15
N ASP A 62 -15.07 3.42 -13.33
CA ASP A 62 -14.44 2.10 -13.51
C ASP A 62 -12.92 2.18 -13.47
N TYR A 63 -12.31 3.32 -13.82
CA TYR A 63 -10.86 3.54 -13.68
C TYR A 63 -10.40 3.40 -12.22
N PHE A 64 -11.23 3.82 -11.26
CA PHE A 64 -10.89 3.80 -9.82
C PHE A 64 -11.35 2.52 -9.11
N ARG A 65 -12.01 1.61 -9.84
CA ARG A 65 -12.38 0.32 -9.27
C ARG A 65 -11.18 -0.62 -9.33
N PRO A 66 -11.00 -1.49 -8.32
CA PRO A 66 -10.02 -2.57 -8.40
C PRO A 66 -10.22 -3.37 -9.69
N PRO A 67 -9.15 -3.85 -10.34
CA PRO A 67 -9.26 -4.66 -11.54
C PRO A 67 -10.21 -5.84 -11.33
N LYS A 68 -11.17 -6.03 -12.24
CA LYS A 68 -12.14 -7.15 -12.21
C LYS A 68 -11.51 -8.48 -12.66
N GLY A 69 -10.18 -8.57 -12.70
CA GLY A 69 -9.47 -9.79 -13.04
C GLY A 69 -9.63 -10.85 -11.95
N PRO A 70 -9.29 -12.12 -12.26
CA PRO A 70 -9.20 -13.15 -11.23
C PRO A 70 -8.28 -12.63 -10.13
N ARG A 71 -8.83 -12.47 -8.92
CA ARG A 71 -8.00 -12.23 -7.74
C ARG A 71 -7.18 -13.49 -7.59
N GLU A 72 -5.88 -13.42 -7.91
CA GLU A 72 -4.97 -14.48 -7.50
C GLU A 72 -5.19 -14.70 -6.00
N GLU A 73 -5.45 -15.95 -5.61
CA GLU A 73 -5.65 -16.26 -4.20
C GLU A 73 -4.45 -15.74 -3.42
N ALA A 74 -4.73 -14.89 -2.43
CA ALA A 74 -3.68 -14.28 -1.62
C ALA A 74 -2.81 -15.40 -1.04
N ARG A 75 -1.54 -15.45 -1.46
CA ARG A 75 -0.63 -16.50 -1.02
C ARG A 75 -0.53 -16.48 0.49
N LYS A 76 -0.72 -17.64 1.11
CA LYS A 76 -0.61 -17.80 2.55
C LYS A 76 0.85 -17.95 2.93
N TRP A 77 1.23 -17.29 4.02
CA TRP A 77 2.53 -17.49 4.65
C TRP A 77 2.41 -18.62 5.67
N THR A 78 3.14 -19.72 5.47
CA THR A 78 3.07 -20.92 6.31
C THR A 78 4.40 -21.18 7.02
N GLU A 79 4.47 -22.25 7.80
CA GLU A 79 5.72 -22.68 8.44
C GLU A 79 6.80 -23.10 7.43
N VAL A 80 6.41 -23.51 6.21
CA VAL A 80 7.37 -23.82 5.14
C VAL A 80 8.13 -22.57 4.73
N GLU A 81 7.42 -21.49 4.37
CA GLU A 81 8.07 -20.23 3.99
C GLU A 81 8.88 -19.63 5.14
N LYS A 82 8.41 -19.78 6.37
CA LYS A 82 9.14 -19.34 7.57
C LYS A 82 10.45 -20.11 7.75
N THR A 83 10.44 -21.42 7.55
CA THR A 83 11.65 -22.26 7.64
C THR A 83 12.66 -21.86 6.56
N LEU A 84 12.20 -21.71 5.32
CA LEU A 84 13.03 -21.24 4.20
C LEU A 84 13.61 -19.84 4.43
N LEU A 85 12.85 -18.95 5.08
CA LEU A 85 13.37 -17.63 5.45
C LEU A 85 14.49 -17.74 6.50
N ILE A 86 14.34 -18.62 7.49
CA ILE A 86 15.38 -18.88 8.50
C ILE A 86 16.64 -19.44 7.82
N GLU A 87 16.50 -20.44 6.95
CA GLU A 87 17.62 -20.99 6.18
C GLU A 87 18.31 -19.93 5.31
N GLY A 88 17.52 -19.05 4.68
CA GLY A 88 18.04 -17.92 3.92
C GLY A 88 18.82 -16.92 4.77
N ILE A 89 18.32 -16.59 5.97
CA ILE A 89 19.02 -15.73 6.92
C ILE A 89 20.32 -16.38 7.41
N GLU A 90 20.31 -17.68 7.68
CA GLU A 90 21.50 -18.41 8.09
C GLU A 90 22.56 -18.45 6.97
N LYS A 91 22.14 -18.63 5.71
CA LYS A 91 23.03 -18.69 4.55
C LYS A 91 23.57 -17.32 4.14
N TYR A 92 22.70 -16.33 3.95
CA TYR A 92 23.05 -15.02 3.38
C TYR A 92 23.19 -13.92 4.41
N GLY A 93 22.34 -13.93 5.43
CA GLY A 93 22.23 -12.88 6.44
C GLY A 93 21.08 -11.91 6.17
N ILE A 94 20.69 -11.18 7.22
CA ILE A 94 19.63 -10.18 7.14
C ILE A 94 20.08 -8.99 6.28
N GLY A 95 19.25 -8.62 5.31
CA GLY A 95 19.53 -7.58 4.31
C GLY A 95 19.71 -8.12 2.90
N HIS A 96 20.05 -9.40 2.75
CA HIS A 96 20.23 -10.10 1.47
C HIS A 96 18.93 -10.75 0.98
N PHE A 97 17.82 -10.00 1.04
CA PHE A 97 16.50 -10.53 0.67
C PHE A 97 16.37 -10.81 -0.84
N GLY A 98 17.22 -10.20 -1.67
CA GLY A 98 17.26 -10.48 -3.11
C GLY A 98 17.72 -11.90 -3.40
N GLU A 99 18.77 -12.33 -2.72
CA GLU A 99 19.36 -13.67 -2.79
C GLU A 99 18.39 -14.71 -2.21
N ILE A 100 17.84 -14.44 -1.02
CA ILE A 100 16.85 -15.32 -0.38
C ILE A 100 15.61 -15.50 -1.26
N SER A 101 15.11 -14.41 -1.85
CA SER A 101 13.99 -14.47 -2.79
C SER A 101 14.37 -15.35 -3.99
N LYS A 102 15.47 -15.05 -4.69
CA LYS A 102 15.86 -15.79 -5.90
C LYS A 102 16.04 -17.29 -5.69
N GLU A 103 16.65 -17.70 -4.58
CA GLU A 103 17.02 -19.11 -4.38
C GLU A 103 15.96 -19.92 -3.61
N LEU A 104 15.32 -19.33 -2.60
CA LEU A 104 14.47 -20.08 -1.67
C LEU A 104 12.99 -19.68 -1.76
N LEU A 105 12.72 -18.39 -1.99
CA LEU A 105 11.37 -17.83 -1.94
C LEU A 105 11.06 -16.99 -3.20
N PRO A 106 11.15 -17.54 -4.42
CA PRO A 106 11.14 -16.77 -5.68
C PRO A 106 9.81 -16.09 -5.96
N LYS A 107 8.77 -16.53 -5.28
CA LYS A 107 7.44 -15.97 -5.41
C LYS A 107 7.15 -14.84 -4.43
N TRP A 108 8.06 -14.54 -3.49
CA TRP A 108 7.93 -13.49 -2.49
C TRP A 108 8.86 -12.33 -2.82
N SER A 109 8.35 -11.10 -2.76
CA SER A 109 9.17 -9.92 -3.02
C SER A 109 10.18 -9.69 -1.89
N THR A 110 11.26 -8.96 -2.19
CA THR A 110 12.25 -8.57 -1.18
C THR A 110 11.62 -7.81 -0.01
N ASN A 111 10.60 -6.99 -0.29
CA ASN A 111 9.86 -6.26 0.74
C ASN A 111 8.99 -7.19 1.60
N ASP A 112 8.35 -8.19 1.02
CA ASP A 112 7.60 -9.19 1.79
C ASP A 112 8.52 -9.90 2.77
N LEU A 113 9.67 -10.38 2.27
CA LEU A 113 10.67 -11.06 3.11
C LEU A 113 11.21 -10.17 4.22
N ARG A 114 11.44 -8.88 3.93
CA ARG A 114 11.82 -7.90 4.96
C ARG A 114 10.77 -7.79 6.05
N VAL A 115 9.49 -7.66 5.69
CA VAL A 115 8.39 -7.56 6.67
C VAL A 115 8.26 -8.84 7.48
N LYS A 116 8.44 -10.01 6.86
CA LYS A 116 8.44 -11.30 7.57
C LYS A 116 9.61 -11.43 8.51
N CYS A 117 10.81 -11.00 8.10
CA CYS A 117 12.00 -10.96 8.94
C CYS A 117 11.83 -10.02 10.16
N ILE A 118 11.22 -8.84 9.99
CA ILE A 118 10.85 -7.92 11.07
C ILE A 118 10.01 -8.63 12.15
N ARG A 119 8.98 -9.39 11.73
CA ARG A 119 8.13 -10.16 12.65
C ARG A 119 8.87 -11.33 13.29
N LEU A 120 9.75 -11.97 12.52
CA LEU A 120 10.51 -13.13 12.95
C LEU A 120 11.51 -12.79 14.05
N ILE A 121 12.23 -11.66 13.92
CA ILE A 121 13.22 -11.19 14.90
C ILE A 121 12.62 -10.27 15.98
N GLY A 122 11.37 -9.86 15.81
CA GLY A 122 10.67 -9.01 16.77
C GLY A 122 11.16 -7.56 16.77
N ARG A 123 11.64 -7.01 15.64
CA ARG A 123 12.13 -5.62 15.56
C ARG A 123 11.83 -4.98 14.22
N GLN A 124 11.30 -3.75 14.25
CA GLN A 124 10.93 -3.00 13.05
C GLN A 124 12.14 -2.54 12.23
N ASN A 125 13.19 -2.01 12.87
CA ASN A 125 14.41 -1.63 12.17
C ASN A 125 15.43 -2.77 12.18
N LEU A 126 15.85 -3.20 11.00
CA LEU A 126 16.83 -4.27 10.81
C LEU A 126 18.27 -3.77 10.60
N GLN A 127 18.54 -2.46 10.69
CA GLN A 127 19.87 -1.90 10.37
C GLN A 127 21.01 -2.48 11.23
N LEU A 128 20.78 -2.75 12.53
CA LEU A 128 21.80 -3.38 13.38
C LEU A 128 22.00 -4.88 13.08
N TYR A 129 21.10 -5.47 12.30
CA TYR A 129 21.18 -6.85 11.84
C TYR A 129 21.73 -6.96 10.43
N ARG A 130 22.22 -5.87 9.81
CA ARG A 130 22.78 -5.94 8.47
C ARG A 130 23.90 -6.99 8.43
N ASP A 131 23.80 -7.91 7.47
CA ASP A 131 24.72 -9.03 7.26
C ASP A 131 24.76 -10.06 8.40
N TRP A 132 23.95 -9.88 9.45
CA TRP A 132 23.86 -10.82 10.56
C TRP A 132 23.25 -12.15 10.11
N LYS A 133 23.91 -13.24 10.50
CA LYS A 133 23.48 -14.62 10.25
C LYS A 133 23.21 -15.30 11.58
N GLY A 134 22.16 -16.10 11.63
CA GLY A 134 21.81 -16.88 12.80
C GLY A 134 20.79 -17.94 12.44
N ASN A 135 20.81 -19.04 13.19
CA ASN A 135 19.87 -20.13 13.02
C ASN A 135 18.55 -19.84 13.77
N ALA A 136 17.64 -20.81 13.79
CA ALA A 136 16.35 -20.67 14.46
C ALA A 136 16.47 -20.30 15.96
N GLU A 137 17.47 -20.83 16.66
CA GLU A 137 17.69 -20.56 18.09
C GLU A 137 18.24 -19.15 18.31
N ASP A 138 19.17 -18.69 17.47
CA ASP A 138 19.66 -17.32 17.49
C ASP A 138 18.53 -16.33 17.30
N ILE A 139 17.69 -16.57 16.29
CA ILE A 139 16.53 -15.74 15.98
C ILE A 139 15.55 -15.69 17.16
N ALA A 140 15.28 -16.83 17.81
CA ALA A 140 14.43 -16.88 18.99
C ALA A 140 15.02 -16.08 20.17
N ARG A 141 16.34 -16.15 20.38
CA ARG A 141 17.05 -15.35 21.40
C ARG A 141 16.95 -13.85 21.11
N GLU A 142 17.14 -13.44 19.85
CA GLU A 142 16.99 -12.04 19.42
C GLU A 142 15.55 -11.56 19.62
N TYR A 143 14.56 -12.38 19.26
CA TYR A 143 13.15 -12.06 19.47
C TYR A 143 12.83 -11.80 20.94
N GLU A 144 13.21 -12.71 21.84
CA GLU A 144 12.94 -12.52 23.27
C GLU A 144 13.75 -11.37 23.88
N SER A 145 14.98 -11.12 23.39
CA SER A 145 15.78 -9.96 23.81
C SER A 145 15.12 -8.64 23.38
N ASN A 146 14.70 -8.53 22.11
CA ASN A 146 13.99 -7.36 21.59
C ASN A 146 12.66 -7.12 22.31
N LYS A 147 11.95 -8.21 22.61
CA LYS A 147 10.70 -8.17 23.37
C LYS A 147 10.91 -7.69 24.79
N ALA A 148 11.96 -8.16 25.48
CA ALA A 148 12.29 -7.69 26.83
C ALA A 148 12.60 -6.18 26.85
N ILE A 149 13.41 -5.70 25.91
CA ILE A 149 13.70 -4.26 25.76
C ILE A 149 12.41 -3.47 25.47
N GLY A 150 11.57 -3.97 24.57
CA GLY A 150 10.32 -3.31 24.21
C GLY A 150 9.31 -3.24 25.35
N LEU A 151 9.24 -4.28 26.18
CA LEU A 151 8.39 -4.28 27.38
C LEU A 151 8.95 -3.34 28.45
N LYS A 152 10.28 -3.29 28.63
CA LYS A 152 10.96 -2.39 29.57
C LYS A 152 10.69 -0.91 29.28
N TYR A 153 10.66 -0.52 28.00
CA TYR A 153 10.45 0.87 27.58
C TYR A 153 9.06 1.18 27.02
N GLY A 154 8.12 0.23 27.04
CA GLY A 154 6.76 0.44 26.51
C GLY A 154 6.67 0.54 24.98
N THR A 155 7.72 0.14 24.27
CA THR A 155 7.88 0.20 22.81
C THR A 155 7.66 -1.15 22.11
N TRP A 156 7.08 -2.14 22.80
CA TRP A 156 6.61 -3.37 22.15
C TRP A 156 5.20 -3.16 21.55
N LYS A 157 5.11 -3.12 20.21
CA LYS A 157 3.84 -2.89 19.50
C LYS A 157 3.64 -3.93 18.42
N GLN A 158 2.46 -4.56 18.42
CA GLN A 158 2.09 -5.59 17.44
C GLN A 158 3.13 -6.72 17.30
N GLY A 159 3.84 -7.09 18.36
CA GLY A 159 4.85 -8.16 18.28
C GLY A 159 6.21 -7.74 17.73
N VAL A 160 6.51 -6.43 17.69
CA VAL A 160 7.83 -5.91 17.33
C VAL A 160 8.26 -4.76 18.23
N LEU A 161 9.56 -4.63 18.43
CA LEU A 161 10.22 -3.49 19.04
C LEU A 161 10.25 -2.32 18.06
N ILE A 162 9.68 -1.17 18.48
CA ILE A 162 9.75 0.11 17.78
C ILE A 162 10.69 1.09 18.48
N TYR A 163 10.98 2.20 17.83
CA TYR A 163 11.76 3.30 18.42
C TYR A 163 11.04 3.97 19.59
N ASP A 164 11.83 4.48 20.53
CA ASP A 164 11.40 5.46 21.52
C ASP A 164 11.90 6.86 21.14
N ASP A 165 11.12 7.88 21.47
CA ASP A 165 11.47 9.27 21.18
C ASP A 165 12.70 9.76 21.99
N ASP A 166 12.99 9.11 23.13
CA ASP A 166 14.10 9.45 24.02
C ASP A 166 15.44 8.77 23.62
N GLY A 167 15.43 7.89 22.61
CA GLY A 167 16.59 7.12 22.15
C GLY A 167 17.19 6.13 23.15
N LYS A 168 16.47 5.75 24.21
CA LYS A 168 16.89 4.77 25.22
C LYS A 168 16.95 3.35 24.65
N VAL A 169 15.99 2.99 23.80
CA VAL A 169 15.94 1.67 23.13
C VAL A 169 17.14 1.50 22.23
N GLU A 170 17.48 2.53 21.44
CA GLU A 170 18.62 2.47 20.52
C GLU A 170 19.96 2.33 21.27
N LYS A 171 20.13 3.06 22.38
CA LYS A 171 21.33 2.93 23.23
C LYS A 171 21.52 1.51 23.77
N GLU A 172 20.46 0.93 24.35
CA GLU A 172 20.52 -0.43 24.91
C GLU A 172 20.78 -1.48 23.82
N LEU A 173 20.16 -1.33 22.65
CA LEU A 173 20.42 -2.21 21.50
C LEU A 173 21.88 -2.13 21.03
N ILE A 174 22.44 -0.93 20.89
CA ILE A 174 23.84 -0.76 20.49
C ILE A 174 24.77 -1.41 21.51
N GLU A 175 24.50 -1.26 22.81
CA GLU A 175 25.29 -1.88 23.87
C GLU A 175 25.17 -3.42 23.84
N TYR A 176 23.95 -3.94 23.67
CA TYR A 176 23.69 -5.37 23.51
C TYR A 176 24.50 -5.97 22.35
N HIS A 177 24.45 -5.35 21.16
CA HIS A 177 25.18 -5.84 19.99
C HIS A 177 26.70 -5.68 20.10
N LYS A 178 27.19 -4.61 20.76
CA LYS A 178 28.63 -4.44 21.03
C LYS A 178 29.19 -5.54 21.94
N ASN A 179 28.42 -5.92 22.96
CA ASN A 179 28.86 -6.95 23.91
C ASN A 179 28.87 -8.36 23.30
N LYS A 180 28.10 -8.58 22.22
CA LYS A 180 28.08 -9.84 21.45
C LYS A 180 29.23 -9.99 20.44
N GLN A 181 29.87 -8.89 20.04
CA GLN A 181 30.99 -8.90 19.08
C GLN A 181 32.37 -9.07 19.74
N LYS A 182 32.42 -9.09 21.08
CA LYS A 182 33.62 -9.40 21.86
C LYS A 182 33.70 -10.90 22.16
#